data_AF-A0ABD6A7N3-F1
#
_entry.id   AF-A0ABD6A7N3-F1
#
_cell.length_a   1.000
_cell.length_b   1.000
_cell.length_c   1.000
_cell.angle_alpha   90.00
_cell.angle_beta   90.00
_cell.angle_gamma   90.00
#
_symmetry.space_group_name_H-M   'P 1'
#
loop_
_entity.id
_entity.type
_entity.pdbx_description
1 polymer ?
#
loop_
_entity_poly.entity_id
_entity_poly.type
_entity_poly.pdbx_seq_one_letter_code
_entity_poly.pdbx_strand_id
1 'polypeptide(L)'
;MSKTIRVPNRVYERIKAHQQEHESVGETLDRLVGGRSLRELSGILTEAEGETMREAIAAAEQRGNRDLDDLVERIEQARESATETE
;
A
#
# COMPACT_ATOMS: atom_id res chain seq x y z
N MET A 1 20.87 20.51 -7.66
CA MET A 1 20.95 19.96 -9.03
C MET A 1 19.55 19.54 -9.45
N SER A 2 18.98 20.10 -10.52
CA SER A 2 17.68 19.64 -11.05
C SER A 2 17.90 18.69 -12.23
N LYS A 3 16.97 17.74 -12.42
CA LYS A 3 16.93 16.81 -13.55
C LYS A 3 15.54 16.85 -14.16
N THR A 4 15.46 16.87 -15.49
CA THR A 4 14.20 16.85 -16.22
C THR A 4 13.92 15.43 -16.69
N ILE A 5 12.76 14.89 -16.34
CA ILE A 5 12.27 13.58 -16.79
C ILE A 5 10.94 13.75 -17.53
N ARG A 6 10.65 12.86 -18.48
CA ARG A 6 9.33 12.76 -19.11
C ARG A 6 8.53 11.67 -18.43
N VAL A 7 7.31 11.97 -18.02
CA VAL A 7 6.39 11.02 -17.42
C VAL A 7 5.11 10.92 -18.26
N PRO A 8 4.42 9.78 -18.29
CA PRO A 8 3.10 9.69 -18.91
C PRO A 8 2.10 10.64 -18.24
N ASN A 9 1.17 11.23 -18.99
CA ASN A 9 0.16 12.15 -18.44
C ASN A 9 -0.60 11.56 -17.24
N ARG A 10 -0.98 10.27 -17.31
CA ARG A 10 -1.65 9.59 -16.19
C ARG A 10 -0.87 9.65 -14.87
N VAL A 11 0.46 9.64 -14.94
CA VAL A 11 1.34 9.70 -13.76
C VAL A 11 1.40 11.12 -13.24
N TYR A 12 1.52 12.09 -14.14
CA TYR A 12 1.48 13.51 -13.78
C TYR A 12 0.16 13.88 -13.09
N GLU A 13 -0.98 13.48 -13.66
CA GLU A 13 -2.31 13.72 -13.07
C GLU A 13 -2.46 13.07 -11.69
N ARG A 14 -1.91 11.86 -11.52
CA ARG A 14 -1.91 11.18 -10.22
C ARG A 14 -1.11 11.95 -9.17
N ILE A 15 0.04 12.52 -9.54
CA ILE A 15 0.84 13.38 -8.65
C ILE A 15 0.04 14.64 -8.31
N LYS A 16 -0.51 15.31 -9.33
CA LYS A 16 -1.36 16.51 -9.20
C LYS A 16 -2.55 16.31 -8.27
N ALA A 17 -3.23 15.17 -8.33
CA ALA A 17 -4.38 14.87 -7.48
C ALA A 17 -4.03 14.80 -5.98
N HIS A 18 -2.75 14.59 -5.64
CA HIS A 18 -2.26 14.53 -4.27
C HIS A 18 -1.54 15.82 -3.85
N GLN A 19 -1.51 16.85 -4.70
CA GLN A 19 -0.84 18.13 -4.44
C GLN A 19 -1.63 18.94 -3.40
N GLN A 20 -0.96 19.41 -2.36
CA GLN A 20 -1.55 20.32 -1.37
C GLN A 20 -1.47 21.78 -1.85
N GLU A 21 -2.30 22.68 -1.30
CA GLU A 21 -2.44 24.08 -1.77
C GLU A 21 -1.14 24.90 -1.75
N HIS A 22 -0.16 24.50 -0.94
CA HIS A 22 1.13 25.18 -0.80
C HIS A 22 2.33 24.38 -1.32
N GLU A 23 2.10 23.22 -1.95
CA GLU A 23 3.15 22.38 -2.51
C GLU A 23 3.30 22.62 -4.02
N SER A 24 4.54 22.58 -4.51
CA SER A 24 4.86 22.37 -5.92
C SER A 24 4.72 20.90 -6.31
N VAL A 25 4.59 20.61 -7.62
CA VAL A 25 4.55 19.22 -8.12
C VAL A 25 5.81 18.44 -7.74
N GLY A 26 6.95 19.13 -7.65
CA GLY A 26 8.22 18.54 -7.20
C GLY A 26 8.18 18.18 -5.72
N GLU A 27 7.65 19.04 -4.85
CA GLU A 27 7.48 18.75 -3.42
C GLU A 27 6.43 17.67 -3.17
N THR A 28 5.34 17.65 -3.95
CA THR A 28 4.37 16.55 -3.91
C THR A 28 5.03 15.24 -4.33
N LEU A 29 5.82 15.24 -5.41
CA LEU A 29 6.59 14.07 -5.82
C LEU A 29 7.54 13.64 -4.70
N ASP A 30 8.31 14.56 -4.14
CA ASP A 30 9.25 14.31 -3.05
C ASP A 30 8.55 13.81 -1.78
N ARG A 31 7.33 14.24 -1.46
CA ARG A 31 6.55 13.64 -0.37
C ARG A 31 6.04 12.24 -0.69
N LEU A 32 5.60 12.01 -1.94
CA LEU A 32 5.07 10.72 -2.38
C LEU A 32 6.17 9.65 -2.53
N VAL A 33 7.39 10.04 -2.89
CA VAL A 33 8.53 9.12 -3.12
C VAL A 33 9.60 9.21 -2.04
N GLY A 34 9.71 10.36 -1.38
CA GLY A 34 10.69 10.74 -0.37
C GLY A 34 10.05 10.92 1.00
N GLY A 35 9.25 9.93 1.42
CA GLY A 35 9.40 9.52 2.82
C GLY A 35 10.88 9.21 3.04
N ARG A 36 11.46 9.66 4.18
CA ARG A 36 12.86 9.38 4.56
C ARG A 36 13.26 8.01 4.04
N SER A 37 14.36 7.95 3.29
CA SER A 37 14.85 6.68 2.75
C SER A 37 14.77 5.64 3.86
N LEU A 38 14.14 4.48 3.64
CA LEU A 38 14.07 3.45 4.69
C LEU A 38 15.47 3.01 5.14
N ARG A 39 16.51 3.30 4.35
CA ARG A 39 17.91 3.15 4.75
C ARG A 39 18.35 4.14 5.84
N GLU A 40 17.75 5.32 5.93
CA GLU A 40 17.93 6.24 7.06
C GLU A 40 17.29 5.72 8.36
N LEU A 41 16.38 4.75 8.28
CA LEU A 41 15.87 4.02 9.45
C LEU A 41 16.79 2.83 9.84
N SER A 42 17.83 2.54 9.05
CA SER A 42 18.78 1.48 9.40
C SER A 42 19.52 1.83 10.69
N GLY A 43 19.54 0.88 11.63
CA GLY A 43 20.13 1.09 12.96
C GLY A 43 19.22 1.79 13.97
N ILE A 44 17.99 2.20 13.61
CA ILE A 44 16.99 2.69 14.57
C ILE A 44 16.37 1.53 15.35
N LEU A 45 16.09 0.42 14.65
CA LEU A 45 15.62 -0.81 15.27
C LEU A 45 16.79 -1.76 15.47
N THR A 46 16.82 -2.41 16.63
CA THR A 46 17.64 -3.60 16.83
C THR A 46 17.17 -4.74 15.92
N GLU A 47 18.02 -5.75 15.69
CA GLU A 47 17.64 -6.91 14.90
C GLU A 47 16.38 -7.62 15.46
N ALA A 48 16.26 -7.69 16.78
CA ALA A 48 15.11 -8.28 17.47
C ALA A 48 13.81 -7.48 17.29
N GLU A 49 13.88 -6.14 17.37
CA GLU A 49 12.73 -5.28 17.08
C GLU A 49 12.33 -5.36 15.60
N GLY A 50 13.32 -5.46 14.70
CA GLY A 50 13.09 -5.70 13.28
C GLY A 50 12.40 -7.04 13.01
N GLU A 51 12.81 -8.12 13.69
CA GLU A 51 12.16 -9.42 13.60
C GLU A 51 10.71 -9.37 14.11
N THR A 52 10.50 -8.76 15.27
CA THR A 52 9.16 -8.57 15.86
C THR A 52 8.22 -7.84 14.88
N MET A 53 8.73 -6.81 14.20
CA MET A 53 7.97 -6.08 13.20
C MET A 53 7.62 -6.95 11.98
N ARG A 54 8.56 -7.79 11.51
CA ARG A 54 8.30 -8.73 10.39
C ARG A 54 7.25 -9.76 10.76
N GLU A 55 7.32 -10.33 11.96
CA GLU A 55 6.34 -11.29 12.46
C GLU A 55 4.93 -10.65 12.55
N ALA A 56 4.85 -9.42 13.05
CA ALA A 56 3.58 -8.70 13.14
C ALA A 56 2.94 -8.43 11.76
N ILE A 57 3.76 -8.07 10.76
CA ILE A 57 3.32 -7.88 9.38
C ILE A 57 2.84 -9.20 8.79
N ALA A 58 3.63 -10.28 8.90
CA ALA A 58 3.26 -11.60 8.39
C ALA A 58 1.96 -12.11 9.02
N ALA A 59 1.77 -11.91 10.33
CA ALA A 59 0.54 -12.27 11.01
C ALA A 59 -0.67 -11.45 10.53
N ALA A 60 -0.47 -10.16 10.20
CA ALA A 60 -1.53 -9.31 9.64
C ALA A 60 -1.92 -9.75 8.22
N GLU A 61 -0.95 -10.06 7.37
CA GLU A 61 -1.19 -10.58 6.02
C GLU A 61 -1.94 -11.91 6.06
N GLN A 62 -1.52 -12.83 6.94
CA GLN A 62 -2.21 -14.12 7.11
C GLN A 62 -3.64 -13.97 7.64
N ARG A 63 -3.92 -12.96 8.47
CA ARG A 63 -5.31 -12.65 8.89
C ARG A 63 -6.12 -12.13 7.70
N GLY A 64 -5.59 -11.15 6.97
CA GLY A 64 -6.27 -10.58 5.82
C GLY A 64 -6.58 -11.61 4.72
N ASN A 65 -5.66 -12.54 4.46
CA ASN A 65 -5.90 -13.61 3.49
C ASN A 65 -6.99 -14.58 3.96
N ARG A 66 -6.99 -14.96 5.23
CA ARG A 66 -8.06 -15.81 5.80
C ARG A 66 -9.43 -15.12 5.75
N ASP A 67 -9.48 -13.84 6.10
CA ASP A 67 -10.72 -13.06 6.03
C ASP A 67 -11.25 -12.98 4.59
N LEU A 68 -10.36 -12.93 3.60
CA LEU A 68 -10.71 -12.95 2.18
C LEU A 68 -11.21 -14.34 1.74
N ASP A 69 -10.52 -15.40 2.13
CA ASP A 69 -10.92 -16.78 1.83
C ASP A 69 -12.32 -17.06 2.41
N ASP A 70 -12.56 -16.69 3.68
CA ASP A 70 -13.86 -16.80 4.34
C ASP A 70 -14.96 -16.01 3.60
N LEU A 71 -14.63 -14.83 3.07
CA LEU A 71 -15.57 -14.04 2.29
C LEU A 71 -15.91 -14.71 0.96
N VAL A 72 -14.93 -15.29 0.27
CA VAL A 72 -15.13 -16.02 -0.99
C VAL A 72 -16.04 -17.22 -0.76
N GLU A 73 -15.78 -18.04 0.26
CA GLU A 73 -16.61 -19.20 0.60
C GLU A 73 -18.07 -18.80 0.87
N ARG A 74 -18.29 -17.71 1.61
CA ARG A 74 -19.63 -17.19 1.88
C ARG A 74 -20.38 -16.76 0.62
N ILE A 75 -19.67 -16.16 -0.34
CA ILE A 75 -20.26 -15.76 -1.63
C ILE A 75 -20.65 -17.00 -2.44
N GLU A 76 -19.80 -18.03 -2.47
CA GLU A 76 -20.08 -19.29 -3.16
C GLU A 76 -21.29 -20.01 -2.56
N GLN A 77 -21.34 -20.15 -1.23
CA GLN A 77 -22.48 -20.76 -0.53
C GLN A 77 -23.79 -20.01 -0.77
N ALA A 78 -23.75 -18.67 -0.77
CA ALA A 78 -24.93 -17.86 -1.05
C ALA A 78 -25.42 -18.04 -2.51
N ARG A 79 -24.49 -18.22 -3.45
CA ARG A 79 -24.80 -18.49 -4.85
C ARG A 79 -25.42 -19.88 -5.03
N GLU A 80 -24.89 -20.90 -4.38
CA GLU A 80 -25.42 -22.28 -4.44
C GLU A 80 -26.83 -22.36 -3.85
N SER A 81 -27.04 -21.72 -2.70
CA SER A 81 -28.35 -21.64 -2.04
C SER A 81 -29.41 -20.95 -2.92
N ALA A 82 -29.00 -19.95 -3.72
CA ALA A 82 -29.88 -19.26 -4.65
C ALA A 82 -30.27 -20.12 -5.86
N THR A 83 -29.46 -21.11 -6.24
CA THR A 83 -29.72 -22.00 -7.38
C THR A 83 -30.56 -23.23 -7.04
N GLU A 84 -30.68 -23.62 -5.76
CA GLU A 84 -31.53 -24.74 -5.32
C GLU A 84 -32.99 -24.36 -5.05
N THR A 85 -33.34 -23.07 -5.15
CA THR A 85 -34.70 -22.56 -4.87
C THR A 85 -35.56 -22.39 -6.14
N GLU A 86 -35.09 -22.80 -7.32
CA GLU A 86 -35.83 -22.79 -8.61
C GLU A 86 -36.29 -24.17 -9.06
#